data_AF-A0A7C1TLY8-F1
#
_entry.id   AF-A0A7C1TLY8-F1
#
_cell.length_a   1.000
_cell.length_b   1.000
_cell.length_c   1.000
_cell.angle_alpha   90.00
_cell.angle_beta   90.00
_cell.angle_gamma   90.00
#
_symmetry.space_group_name_H-M   'P 1'
#
loop_
_entity.id
_entity.type
_entity.pdbx_description
1 polymer ?
#
loop_
_entity_poly.entity_id
_entity_poly.type
_entity_poly.pdbx_seq_one_letter_code
_entity_poly.pdbx_strand_id
1 'polypeptide(L)'
;MPHSDPILLGVNIDHVATLRQSRGTRYPEPLQAALLAEQAGADGITLHLREDRRHIQERDVEMLSGMLQTRMNLEMAVTEEML
;
A
#
# COMPACT_ATOMS: atom_id res chain seq x y z
N MET A 1 12.94 -8.72 -32.03
CA MET A 1 11.64 -8.15 -31.63
C MET A 1 11.92 -7.24 -30.44
N PRO A 2 11.53 -5.96 -30.43
CA PRO A 2 11.60 -5.21 -29.18
C PRO A 2 10.62 -5.89 -28.22
N HIS A 3 11.12 -6.34 -27.07
CA HIS A 3 10.27 -6.72 -25.94
C HIS A 3 9.72 -5.41 -25.40
N SER A 4 8.54 -5.02 -25.87
CA SER A 4 7.78 -3.96 -25.21
C SER A 4 6.92 -4.64 -24.15
N ASP A 5 7.55 -5.01 -23.03
CA ASP A 5 6.77 -5.32 -21.84
C ASP A 5 5.88 -4.10 -21.54
N PRO A 6 4.58 -4.30 -21.26
CA PRO A 6 3.69 -3.18 -20.96
C PRO A 6 4.20 -2.42 -19.73
N ILE A 7 4.09 -1.09 -19.78
CA ILE A 7 4.37 -0.26 -18.60
C ILE A 7 3.35 -0.61 -17.50
N LEU A 8 3.85 -0.77 -16.28
CA LEU A 8 3.03 -1.14 -15.12
C LEU A 8 2.78 0.08 -14.22
N LEU A 9 1.61 0.11 -13.57
CA LEU A 9 1.22 1.13 -12.61
C LEU A 9 1.15 0.55 -11.19
N GLY A 10 2.02 1.04 -10.31
CA GLY A 10 1.89 0.86 -8.86
C GLY A 10 1.14 2.03 -8.22
N VAL A 11 0.07 1.76 -7.47
CA VAL A 11 -0.69 2.81 -6.77
C VAL A 11 -0.26 2.87 -5.31
N ASN A 12 0.30 4.00 -4.88
CA ASN A 12 0.63 4.25 -3.48
C ASN A 12 -0.62 4.72 -2.70
N ILE A 13 -0.92 4.08 -1.57
CA ILE A 13 -2.11 4.34 -0.74
C ILE A 13 -1.83 5.06 0.58
N ASP A 14 -0.60 5.53 0.84
CA ASP A 14 -0.19 6.15 2.12
C ASP A 14 -1.04 7.36 2.52
N HIS A 15 -1.50 8.12 1.53
CA HIS A 15 -2.32 9.31 1.78
C HIS A 15 -3.77 8.98 2.16
N VAL A 16 -4.27 7.78 1.85
CA VAL A 16 -5.53 7.28 2.41
C VAL A 16 -5.38 7.10 3.91
N ALA A 17 -4.29 6.45 4.33
CA ALA A 17 -3.97 6.28 5.74
C ALA A 17 -3.71 7.64 6.43
N THR A 18 -3.05 8.58 5.75
CA THR A 18 -2.86 9.95 6.26
C THR A 18 -4.20 10.61 6.60
N LEU A 19 -5.19 10.50 5.70
CA LEU A 19 -6.53 11.04 5.95
C LEU A 19 -7.21 10.34 7.13
N ARG A 20 -7.09 9.02 7.25
CA ARG A 20 -7.59 8.25 8.40
C ARG A 20 -6.97 8.71 9.71
N GLN A 21 -5.64 8.81 9.76
CA GLN A 21 -4.89 9.18 10.97
C GLN A 21 -5.18 10.62 11.41
N SER A 22 -5.54 11.52 10.48
CA SER A 22 -5.91 12.91 10.81
C SER A 22 -7.10 13.02 11.79
N ARG A 23 -7.93 11.98 11.87
CA ARG A 23 -9.10 11.92 12.77
C ARG A 23 -9.08 10.73 13.73
N GLY A 24 -8.08 9.84 13.64
CA GLY A 24 -8.01 8.63 14.47
C GLY A 24 -9.23 7.71 14.33
N THR A 25 -9.91 7.76 13.19
CA THR A 25 -11.09 6.90 12.94
C THR A 25 -10.69 5.66 12.15
N ARG A 26 -11.66 4.80 11.83
CA ARG A 26 -11.45 3.63 10.97
C ARG A 26 -11.54 3.93 9.47
N TYR A 27 -11.85 5.17 9.09
CA TYR A 27 -12.08 5.53 7.69
C TYR A 27 -11.33 6.82 7.28
N PRO A 28 -11.00 6.97 5.99
CA PRO A 28 -11.08 5.94 4.95
C PRO A 28 -10.13 4.77 5.22
N GLU A 29 -10.46 3.59 4.71
CA GLU A 29 -9.68 2.37 4.97
C GLU A 29 -8.69 2.08 3.83
N PRO A 30 -7.36 2.03 4.08
CA PRO A 30 -6.36 1.74 3.05
C PRO A 30 -6.57 0.41 2.32
N LEU A 31 -6.99 -0.65 3.01
CA LEU A 31 -7.33 -1.92 2.35
C LEU A 31 -8.42 -1.74 1.30
N GLN A 32 -9.47 -1.00 1.62
CA GLN A 32 -10.55 -0.74 0.67
C GLN A 32 -10.04 0.04 -0.54
N ALA A 33 -9.19 1.05 -0.33
CA ALA A 33 -8.59 1.80 -1.42
C ALA A 33 -7.68 0.95 -2.32
N ALA A 34 -6.91 0.04 -1.73
CA ALA A 34 -6.06 -0.90 -2.46
C ALA A 34 -6.88 -1.83 -3.35
N LEU A 35 -7.93 -2.46 -2.81
CA LEU A 35 -8.81 -3.34 -3.58
C LEU A 35 -9.52 -2.61 -4.73
N LEU A 36 -9.93 -1.35 -4.51
CA LEU A 36 -10.50 -0.51 -5.57
C LEU A 36 -9.46 -0.16 -6.65
N ALA A 37 -8.21 0.11 -6.26
CA ALA A 37 -7.14 0.39 -7.21
C ALA A 37 -6.82 -0.83 -8.08
N GLU A 38 -6.75 -2.04 -7.50
CA GLU A 38 -6.59 -3.29 -8.25
C GLU A 38 -7.74 -3.50 -9.24
N GLN A 39 -8.99 -3.32 -8.79
CA GLN A 39 -10.17 -3.44 -9.66
C GLN A 39 -10.19 -2.40 -10.78
N ALA A 40 -9.56 -1.24 -10.57
CA ALA A 40 -9.42 -0.18 -11.55
C ALA A 40 -8.24 -0.36 -12.52
N GLY A 41 -7.44 -1.43 -12.36
CA GLY A 41 -6.34 -1.78 -13.26
C GLY A 41 -4.94 -1.44 -12.75
N ALA A 42 -4.74 -1.24 -11.45
CA ALA A 42 -3.40 -1.19 -10.88
C ALA A 42 -2.70 -2.55 -11.00
N ASP A 43 -1.43 -2.56 -11.38
CA ASP A 43 -0.61 -3.77 -11.50
C ASP A 43 0.08 -4.15 -10.17
N GLY A 44 0.01 -3.23 -9.19
CA GLY A 44 0.52 -3.43 -7.84
C GLY A 44 0.09 -2.31 -6.91
N ILE A 45 0.17 -2.59 -5.61
CA ILE A 45 -0.13 -1.64 -4.54
C ILE A 45 1.16 -1.33 -3.80
N THR A 46 1.45 -0.04 -3.67
CA THR A 46 2.58 0.47 -2.91
C THR A 46 2.10 1.02 -1.57
N LEU A 47 2.85 0.72 -0.52
CA LEU A 47 2.61 1.27 0.82
C LEU A 47 3.93 1.41 1.54
N HIS A 48 4.04 2.43 2.39
CA HIS A 48 5.25 2.70 3.15
C HIS A 48 4.98 2.56 4.64
N LEU A 49 5.44 1.44 5.21
CA LEU A 49 5.47 1.30 6.67
C LEU A 49 6.68 2.09 7.20
N ARG A 50 6.41 3.23 7.81
CA ARG A 50 7.45 4.07 8.41
C ARG A 50 7.73 3.62 9.84
N GLU A 51 8.97 3.77 10.30
CA GLU A 51 9.37 3.54 11.70
C GLU A 51 8.58 4.40 12.70
N ASP A 52 8.15 5.60 12.30
CA ASP A 52 7.33 6.49 13.14
C ASP A 52 5.81 6.21 13.05
N ARG A 53 5.39 5.25 12.21
CA ARG A 53 4.00 4.85 11.99
C ARG A 53 3.07 6.05 11.73
N ARG A 54 3.57 7.05 10.98
CA ARG A 54 2.84 8.31 10.74
C ARG A 54 1.51 8.13 9.99
N HIS A 55 1.42 7.15 9.09
CA HIS A 55 0.23 6.90 8.27
C HIS A 55 -0.14 5.42 8.26
N ILE A 56 0.54 4.62 7.44
CA ILE A 56 0.36 3.16 7.38
C ILE A 56 0.78 2.55 8.71
N GLN A 57 -0.03 1.61 9.19
CA GLN A 57 0.19 0.84 10.42
C GLN A 57 0.49 -0.62 10.08
N GLU A 58 1.09 -1.37 11.02
CA GLU A 58 1.39 -2.80 10.86
C GLU A 58 0.15 -3.61 10.49
N ARG A 59 -1.00 -3.30 11.12
CA ARG A 59 -2.31 -3.87 10.77
C ARG A 59 -2.63 -3.74 9.28
N ASP A 60 -2.33 -2.59 8.66
CA ASP A 60 -2.65 -2.37 7.25
C ASP A 60 -1.79 -3.29 6.37
N VAL A 61 -0.51 -3.45 6.71
CA VAL A 61 0.43 -4.34 6.01
C VAL A 61 -0.03 -5.80 6.10
N GLU A 62 -0.36 -6.28 7.30
CA GLU A 62 -0.84 -7.65 7.53
C GLU A 62 -2.13 -7.94 6.75
N MET A 63 -3.10 -7.01 6.80
CA MET A 63 -4.36 -7.16 6.10
C MET A 63 -4.17 -7.17 4.58
N LEU A 64 -3.33 -6.29 4.04
CA LEU A 64 -3.04 -6.21 2.61
C LEU A 64 -2.30 -7.45 2.13
N SER A 65 -1.35 -7.97 2.89
CA SER A 65 -0.59 -9.17 2.54
C SER A 65 -1.50 -10.40 2.34
N GLY A 66 -2.59 -10.49 3.10
CA GLY A 66 -3.57 -11.57 2.98
C GLY A 66 -4.67 -11.37 1.92
N MET A 67 -4.82 -10.17 1.34
CA MET A 67 -5.98 -9.83 0.51
C MET A 67 -5.67 -9.31 -0.90
N LEU A 68 -4.48 -8.74 -1.14
CA LEU A 68 -4.11 -8.25 -2.46
C LEU A 68 -4.11 -9.38 -3.50
N GLN A 69 -4.64 -9.09 -4.69
CA GLN A 69 -4.64 -10.01 -5.83
C GLN A 69 -3.47 -9.76 -6.79
N THR A 70 -2.85 -8.59 -6.68
CA THR A 70 -1.67 -8.14 -7.43
C THR A 70 -0.44 -8.12 -6.53
N ARG A 71 0.63 -7.42 -6.95
CA ARG A 71 1.89 -7.36 -6.20
C ARG A 71 1.82 -6.30 -5.10
N MET A 72 2.33 -6.65 -3.93
CA MET A 72 2.66 -5.68 -2.90
C MET A 72 4.07 -5.12 -3.14
N ASN A 73 4.19 -3.79 -3.15
CA ASN A 73 5.47 -3.08 -3.09
C ASN A 73 5.57 -2.40 -1.71
N LEU A 74 6.23 -3.08 -0.77
CA LEU A 74 6.41 -2.58 0.59
C LEU A 74 7.65 -1.68 0.66
N GLU A 75 7.45 -0.38 0.84
CA GLU A 75 8.51 0.58 1.13
C GLU A 75 8.77 0.64 2.63
N MET A 76 10.05 0.64 3.00
CA MET A 76 10.49 0.58 4.39
C MET A 76 11.92 1.13 4.54
N ALA A 77 12.26 1.53 5.76
CA ALA A 77 13.63 1.91 6.10
C ALA A 77 14.54 0.67 6.21
N VAL A 78 15.85 0.88 6.04
CA VAL A 78 16.85 -0.19 6.18
C VAL A 78 17.28 -0.29 7.65
N THR A 79 16.41 -0.86 8.48
CA THR A 79 16.68 -1.11 9.90
C THR A 79 16.29 -2.53 10.29
N GLU A 80 16.93 -3.09 11.32
CA GLU A 80 16.70 -4.48 11.75
C GLU A 80 15.25 -4.75 12.18
N GLU A 81 14.55 -3.74 12.71
CA GLU A 81 13.13 -3.85 13.07
C GLU A 81 12.23 -4.06 11.85
N MET A 82 12.62 -3.51 10.70
CA MET A 82 11.79 -3.46 9.51
C MET A 82 12.07 -4.64 8.54
N LEU A 83 13.27 -5.23 8.59
CA LEU A 83 13.76 -6.34 7.74
C LEU A 83 13.26 -7.72 8.19
#